data_AF-A0A1R3SVV4-F1
#
_entry.id   AF-A0A1R3SVV4-F1
#
_cell.length_a   1.000
_cell.length_b   1.000
_cell.length_c   1.000
_cell.angle_alpha   90.00
_cell.angle_beta   90.00
_cell.angle_gamma   90.00
#
_symmetry.space_group_name_H-M   'P 1'
#
loop_
_entity.id
_entity.type
_entity.pdbx_description
1 polymer ?
#
loop_
_entity_poly.entity_id
_entity_poly.type
_entity_poly.pdbx_seq_one_letter_code
_entity_poly.pdbx_strand_id
1 'polypeptide(L)'
;MKFVEKKIPIDKLFLWDENARFPDQYYNSDEKELIRYFLSKPNFKIKEFIEEIANDIDLPHLEKVVVWDTSDKLIVLEGNRRLAGYKLLVNPEIVQDIDKKLHSFLIEKKAVVNIDSGFLLDCLVSEDKDQCYRYIDRKHAKGNNQVNWLVISKFTMYKKWQC
;
A
#
# COMPACT_ATOMS: atom_id res chain seq x y z
N MET A 1 -8.24 21.17 7.22
CA MET A 1 -9.19 20.17 6.66
C MET A 1 -9.14 18.91 7.51
N LYS A 2 -10.23 18.13 7.63
CA LYS A 2 -10.28 16.92 8.48
C LYS A 2 -10.25 15.66 7.62
N PHE A 3 -9.70 14.58 8.16
CA PHE A 3 -9.86 13.27 7.57
C PHE A 3 -11.34 12.88 7.45
N VAL A 4 -11.70 12.23 6.35
CA VAL A 4 -13.03 11.69 6.09
C VAL A 4 -12.92 10.19 5.90
N GLU A 5 -13.81 9.45 6.54
CA GLU A 5 -13.90 7.99 6.34
C GLU A 5 -14.69 7.69 5.06
N LYS A 6 -14.13 6.87 4.19
CA LYS A 6 -14.77 6.45 2.94
C LYS A 6 -14.52 4.96 2.70
N LYS A 7 -15.47 4.27 2.09
CA LYS A 7 -15.26 2.94 1.50
C LYS A 7 -14.92 3.11 0.03
N ILE A 8 -13.74 2.68 -0.39
CA ILE A 8 -13.23 2.94 -1.76
C ILE A 8 -12.87 1.60 -2.43
N PRO A 9 -13.32 1.37 -3.68
CA PRO A 9 -12.90 0.22 -4.48
C PRO A 9 -11.39 0.10 -4.63
N ILE A 10 -10.84 -1.12 -4.61
CA ILE A 10 -9.40 -1.37 -4.77
C ILE A 10 -8.85 -0.77 -6.07
N ASP A 11 -9.60 -0.86 -7.17
CA ASP A 11 -9.17 -0.35 -8.48
C ASP A 11 -9.02 1.17 -8.56
N LYS A 12 -9.65 1.92 -7.66
CA LYS A 12 -9.50 3.38 -7.56
C LYS A 12 -8.29 3.80 -6.71
N LEU A 13 -7.66 2.88 -6.00
CA LEU A 13 -6.55 3.15 -5.09
C LEU A 13 -5.20 2.87 -5.76
N PHE A 14 -4.27 3.80 -5.63
CA PHE A 14 -2.93 3.72 -6.22
C PHE A 14 -1.87 3.49 -5.15
N LEU A 15 -0.88 2.65 -5.47
CA LEU A 15 0.31 2.51 -4.65
C LEU A 15 1.09 3.83 -4.63
N TRP A 16 1.65 4.18 -3.47
CA TRP A 16 2.55 5.31 -3.35
C TRP A 16 3.97 4.89 -3.76
N ASP A 17 4.45 5.42 -4.89
CA ASP A 17 5.77 5.16 -5.50
C ASP A 17 6.91 5.91 -4.80
N GLU A 18 6.69 7.13 -4.30
CA GLU A 18 7.66 7.87 -3.49
C GLU A 18 7.73 7.39 -2.03
N ASN A 19 7.17 6.21 -1.72
CA ASN A 19 7.24 5.62 -0.38
C ASN A 19 8.70 5.35 -0.01
N ALA A 20 9.12 5.71 1.21
CA ALA A 20 10.51 5.52 1.68
C ALA A 20 11.01 4.06 1.66
N ARG A 21 10.13 3.08 1.44
CA ARG A 21 10.50 1.68 1.21
C ARG A 21 11.11 1.44 -0.18
N PHE A 22 10.80 2.29 -1.15
CA PHE A 22 11.33 2.24 -2.51
C PHE A 22 12.59 3.10 -2.63
N PRO A 23 13.64 2.60 -3.29
CA PRO A 23 14.75 3.43 -3.74
C PRO A 23 14.26 4.47 -4.78
N ASP A 24 14.93 5.61 -4.85
CA ASP A 24 14.56 6.74 -5.73
C ASP A 24 14.37 6.36 -7.21
N GLN A 25 15.03 5.29 -7.68
CA GLN A 25 14.88 4.78 -9.05
C GLN A 25 13.46 4.27 -9.38
N TYR A 26 12.61 4.03 -8.38
CA TYR A 26 11.23 3.59 -8.56
C TYR A 26 10.22 4.74 -8.60
N TYR A 27 10.67 6.00 -8.53
CA TYR A 27 9.76 7.15 -8.65
C TYR A 27 9.18 7.20 -10.07
N ASN A 28 7.87 7.44 -10.17
CA ASN A 28 7.09 7.34 -11.41
C ASN A 28 7.11 5.95 -12.05
N SER A 29 7.48 4.90 -11.32
CA SER A 29 7.33 3.52 -11.80
C SER A 29 5.87 3.14 -11.90
N ASP A 30 5.57 2.26 -12.85
CA ASP A 30 4.25 1.66 -12.92
C ASP A 30 3.98 0.72 -11.73
N GLU A 31 2.71 0.39 -11.52
CA GLU A 31 2.27 -0.44 -10.40
C GLU A 31 2.88 -1.86 -10.44
N LYS A 32 3.14 -2.41 -11.63
CA LYS A 32 3.72 -3.76 -11.78
C LYS A 32 5.16 -3.77 -11.27
N GLU A 33 5.94 -2.74 -11.57
CA GLU A 33 7.32 -2.59 -11.08
C GLU A 33 7.37 -2.37 -9.55
N LEU A 34 6.46 -1.59 -8.98
CA LEU A 34 6.36 -1.44 -7.52
C LEU A 34 6.03 -2.78 -6.82
N ILE A 35 5.11 -3.56 -7.39
CA ILE A 35 4.76 -4.89 -6.89
C ILE A 35 5.95 -5.84 -7.01
N ARG A 36 6.66 -5.84 -8.15
CA ARG A 36 7.90 -6.62 -8.34
C ARG A 36 8.92 -6.31 -7.26
N TYR A 37 9.15 -5.04 -6.98
CA TYR A 37 10.06 -4.65 -5.90
C TYR A 37 9.59 -5.15 -4.54
N PHE A 38 8.31 -5.01 -4.21
CA PHE A 38 7.78 -5.53 -2.94
C PHE A 38 8.00 -7.04 -2.79
N LEU A 39 7.81 -7.80 -3.86
CA LEU A 39 8.03 -9.25 -3.87
C LEU A 39 9.52 -9.63 -3.81
N SER A 40 10.41 -8.79 -4.34
CA SER A 40 11.86 -9.01 -4.27
C SER A 40 12.45 -8.91 -2.86
N LYS A 41 11.67 -8.40 -1.89
CA LYS A 41 12.09 -8.11 -0.51
C LYS A 41 11.29 -8.96 0.49
N PRO A 42 11.83 -10.12 0.93
CA PRO A 42 11.13 -11.02 1.84
C PRO A 42 10.67 -10.37 3.15
N ASN A 43 11.43 -9.39 3.66
CA ASN A 43 11.11 -8.64 4.89
C ASN A 43 9.84 -7.79 4.79
N PHE A 44 9.30 -7.54 3.59
CA PHE A 44 8.02 -6.87 3.44
C PHE A 44 6.81 -7.76 3.68
N LYS A 45 7.00 -9.09 3.74
CA LYS A 45 5.99 -10.05 4.19
C LYS A 45 4.68 -9.99 3.40
N ILE A 46 4.75 -9.72 2.09
CA ILE A 46 3.56 -9.59 1.22
C ILE A 46 2.70 -10.86 1.24
N LYS A 47 3.33 -12.04 1.23
CA LYS A 47 2.61 -13.32 1.30
C LYS A 47 1.84 -13.48 2.61
N GLU A 48 2.39 -13.01 3.74
CA GLU A 48 1.70 -13.05 5.04
C GLU A 48 0.46 -12.16 5.00
N PHE A 49 0.58 -10.94 4.45
CA PHE A 49 -0.60 -10.07 4.28
C PHE A 49 -1.67 -10.68 3.38
N ILE A 50 -1.28 -11.35 2.28
CA ILE A 50 -2.25 -12.04 1.42
C ILE A 50 -2.99 -13.14 2.18
N GLU A 51 -2.28 -13.89 3.02
CA GLU A 51 -2.87 -14.95 3.83
C GLU A 51 -3.82 -14.41 4.89
N GLU A 52 -3.41 -13.35 5.61
CA GLU A 52 -4.26 -12.63 6.56
C GLU A 52 -5.53 -12.10 5.86
N ILE A 53 -5.38 -11.40 4.74
CA ILE A 53 -6.51 -10.88 3.95
C ILE A 53 -7.45 -12.01 3.55
N ALA A 54 -6.92 -13.13 3.06
CA ALA A 54 -7.74 -14.24 2.60
C ALA A 54 -8.49 -14.94 3.74
N ASN A 55 -7.89 -15.02 4.93
CA ASN A 55 -8.49 -15.67 6.09
C ASN A 55 -9.56 -14.80 6.76
N ASP A 56 -9.39 -13.48 6.75
CA ASP A 56 -10.23 -12.52 7.50
C ASP A 56 -11.11 -11.65 6.58
N ILE A 57 -11.36 -12.05 5.32
CA ILE A 57 -12.03 -11.19 4.33
C ILE A 57 -13.50 -10.87 4.68
N ASP A 58 -14.13 -11.71 5.51
CA ASP A 58 -15.49 -11.55 6.01
C ASP A 58 -15.55 -10.71 7.30
N LEU A 59 -14.40 -10.34 7.87
CA LEU A 59 -14.29 -9.50 9.05
C LEU A 59 -14.11 -8.01 8.68
N PRO A 60 -14.52 -7.08 9.55
CA PRO A 60 -14.18 -5.67 9.40
C PRO A 60 -12.66 -5.44 9.40
N HIS A 61 -12.17 -4.52 8.57
CA HIS A 61 -10.75 -4.18 8.56
C HIS A 61 -10.29 -3.64 9.92
N LEU A 62 -9.29 -4.30 10.51
CA LEU A 62 -8.67 -3.86 11.77
C LEU A 62 -8.03 -2.47 11.66
N GLU A 63 -7.43 -2.17 10.51
CA GLU A 63 -6.80 -0.88 10.24
C GLU A 63 -7.24 -0.30 8.91
N LYS A 64 -7.72 0.95 8.94
CA LYS A 64 -7.99 1.74 7.74
C LYS A 64 -6.71 2.03 6.96
N VAL A 65 -6.80 2.11 5.63
CA VAL A 65 -5.72 2.63 4.78
C VAL A 65 -5.78 4.16 4.77
N VAL A 66 -4.64 4.83 4.81
CA VAL A 66 -4.59 6.31 4.76
C VAL A 66 -4.38 6.73 3.33
N VAL A 67 -5.29 7.57 2.82
CA VAL A 67 -5.34 7.97 1.42
C VAL A 67 -5.14 9.49 1.32
N TRP A 68 -4.21 9.90 0.48
CA TRP A 68 -4.09 11.26 0.02
C TRP A 68 -4.86 11.41 -1.28
N ASP A 69 -5.86 12.28 -1.26
CA ASP A 69 -6.66 12.66 -2.43
C ASP A 69 -5.99 13.85 -3.12
N THR A 70 -5.34 13.59 -4.26
CA THR A 70 -4.62 14.62 -5.03
C THR A 70 -5.53 15.36 -6.01
N SER A 71 -6.87 15.25 -5.87
CA SER A 71 -7.91 15.60 -6.85
C SER A 71 -7.93 14.75 -8.13
N ASP A 72 -6.76 14.30 -8.59
CA ASP A 72 -6.63 13.41 -9.75
C ASP A 72 -6.56 11.92 -9.38
N LYS A 73 -5.97 11.61 -8.21
CA LYS A 73 -5.66 10.24 -7.78
C LYS A 73 -5.86 10.05 -6.29
N LEU A 74 -6.17 8.82 -5.91
CA LEU A 74 -6.30 8.38 -4.53
C LEU A 74 -5.08 7.52 -4.16
N ILE A 75 -4.07 8.17 -3.57
CA ILE A 75 -2.76 7.55 -3.29
C ILE A 75 -2.75 6.99 -1.87
N VAL A 76 -2.46 5.71 -1.70
CA VAL A 76 -2.38 5.05 -0.38
C VAL A 76 -1.00 5.28 0.25
N LEU A 77 -0.96 6.18 1.24
CA LEU A 77 0.27 6.54 1.94
C LEU A 77 0.62 5.56 3.09
N GLU A 78 -0.40 5.06 3.81
CA GLU A 78 -0.25 4.05 4.87
C GLU A 78 -1.14 2.85 4.56
N GLY A 79 -0.57 1.65 4.72
CA GLY A 79 -1.20 0.41 4.24
C GLY A 79 -0.77 0.01 2.83
N ASN A 80 0.25 0.65 2.25
CA ASN A 80 0.74 0.41 0.88
C ASN A 80 1.02 -1.08 0.59
N ARG A 81 1.62 -1.81 1.55
CA ARG A 81 1.88 -3.26 1.43
C ARG A 81 0.59 -4.10 1.44
N ARG A 82 -0.40 -3.69 2.25
CA ARG A 82 -1.71 -4.36 2.30
C ARG A 82 -2.46 -4.13 0.99
N LEU A 83 -2.41 -2.92 0.44
CA LEU A 83 -2.98 -2.63 -0.89
C LEU A 83 -2.33 -3.50 -1.97
N ALA A 84 -1.00 -3.69 -1.95
CA ALA A 84 -0.34 -4.60 -2.88
C ALA A 84 -0.84 -6.05 -2.75
N GLY A 85 -1.05 -6.54 -1.52
CA GLY A 85 -1.65 -7.86 -1.27
C GLY A 85 -3.07 -7.99 -1.85
N TYR A 86 -3.92 -6.99 -1.64
CA TYR A 86 -5.26 -6.91 -2.23
C TYR A 86 -5.22 -6.94 -3.76
N LYS A 87 -4.36 -6.12 -4.39
CA LYS A 87 -4.21 -6.06 -5.84
C LYS A 87 -3.72 -7.38 -6.44
N LEU A 88 -2.78 -8.06 -5.77
CA LEU A 88 -2.30 -9.39 -6.15
C LEU A 88 -3.39 -10.46 -6.06
N LEU A 89 -4.22 -10.43 -5.00
CA LEU A 89 -5.37 -11.33 -4.86
C LEU A 89 -6.42 -11.09 -5.95
N VAL A 90 -6.71 -9.82 -6.27
CA VAL A 90 -7.66 -9.45 -7.33
C VAL A 90 -7.15 -9.87 -8.71
N ASN A 91 -5.86 -9.67 -9.00
CA ASN A 91 -5.26 -10.01 -10.29
C ASN A 91 -3.97 -10.85 -10.13
N PRO A 92 -4.09 -12.17 -9.96
CA PRO A 92 -2.94 -13.06 -9.85
C PRO A 92 -2.01 -13.03 -11.07
N GLU A 93 -2.52 -12.71 -12.26
CA GLU A 93 -1.74 -12.70 -13.51
C GLU A 93 -0.58 -11.71 -13.50
N ILE A 94 -0.59 -10.72 -12.59
CA ILE A 94 0.53 -9.78 -12.38
C ILE A 94 1.85 -10.53 -12.10
N VAL A 95 1.78 -11.68 -11.44
CA VAL A 95 2.95 -12.47 -11.02
C VAL A 95 3.18 -13.74 -11.81
N GLN A 96 2.38 -14.00 -12.85
CA GLN A 96 2.50 -15.22 -13.66
C GLN A 96 3.91 -15.37 -14.27
N ASP A 97 4.49 -14.26 -14.72
CA ASP A 97 5.84 -14.17 -15.30
C ASP A 97 6.95 -13.97 -14.25
N ILE A 98 6.60 -13.73 -12.99
CA ILE A 98 7.52 -13.38 -11.90
C ILE A 98 7.80 -14.58 -11.00
N ASP A 99 6.75 -15.20 -10.47
CA ASP A 99 6.84 -16.31 -9.52
C ASP A 99 5.62 -17.24 -9.70
N LYS A 100 5.86 -18.37 -10.38
CA LYS A 100 4.82 -19.38 -10.64
C LYS A 100 4.23 -19.97 -9.36
N LYS A 101 5.02 -20.11 -8.28
CA LYS A 101 4.53 -20.66 -7.00
C LYS A 101 3.61 -19.65 -6.32
N LEU A 102 3.98 -18.37 -6.35
CA LEU A 102 3.12 -17.30 -5.85
C LEU A 102 1.84 -17.16 -6.68
N HIS A 103 1.93 -17.26 -8.00
CA HIS A 103 0.76 -17.28 -8.90
C HIS A 103 -0.21 -18.39 -8.52
N SER A 104 0.26 -19.64 -8.41
CA SER A 104 -0.59 -20.76 -7.98
C SER A 104 -1.23 -20.54 -6.61
N PHE A 105 -0.46 -20.02 -5.65
CA PHE A 105 -0.97 -19.67 -4.31
C PHE A 105 -2.07 -18.60 -4.36
N LEU A 106 -1.90 -17.56 -5.19
CA LEU A 106 -2.90 -16.50 -5.36
C LEU A 106 -4.19 -17.02 -6.01
N ILE A 107 -4.06 -17.89 -7.03
CA ILE A 107 -5.22 -18.53 -7.67
C ILE A 107 -6.00 -19.38 -6.65
N GLU A 108 -5.31 -20.18 -5.83
CA GLU A 108 -5.93 -20.96 -4.77
C GLU A 108 -6.67 -20.07 -3.76
N LYS A 109 -6.02 -19.03 -3.24
CA LYS A 109 -6.63 -18.12 -2.26
C LYS A 109 -7.82 -17.38 -2.89
N LYS A 110 -7.68 -16.83 -4.10
CA LYS A 110 -8.78 -16.15 -4.82
C LYS A 110 -9.98 -17.06 -5.09
N ALA A 111 -9.78 -18.36 -5.28
CA ALA A 111 -10.90 -19.29 -5.43
C ALA A 111 -11.74 -19.45 -4.15
N VAL A 112 -11.11 -19.27 -2.98
CA VAL A 112 -11.78 -19.32 -1.67
C VAL A 112 -12.39 -17.97 -1.30
N VAL A 113 -11.72 -16.87 -1.66
CA VAL A 113 -12.22 -15.52 -1.37
C VAL A 113 -12.86 -14.87 -2.59
N ASN A 114 -14.16 -14.58 -2.51
CA ASN A 114 -14.90 -13.90 -3.57
C ASN A 114 -14.53 -12.40 -3.62
N ILE A 115 -13.34 -12.09 -4.12
CA ILE A 115 -12.77 -10.75 -4.24
C ILE A 115 -12.60 -10.35 -5.70
N ASP A 116 -13.01 -9.12 -6.02
CA ASP A 116 -12.81 -8.49 -7.32
C ASP A 116 -12.28 -7.06 -7.18
N SER A 117 -12.11 -6.37 -8.30
CA SER A 117 -11.59 -5.00 -8.35
C SER A 117 -12.49 -3.98 -7.63
N GLY A 118 -13.77 -4.28 -7.47
CA GLY A 118 -14.77 -3.47 -6.80
C GLY A 118 -14.81 -3.64 -5.28
N PHE A 119 -14.04 -4.58 -4.71
CA PHE A 119 -13.99 -4.79 -3.27
C PHE A 119 -13.60 -3.50 -2.54
N LEU A 120 -14.35 -3.18 -1.47
CA LEU A 120 -14.30 -1.89 -0.80
C LEU A 120 -13.34 -1.92 0.39
N LEU A 121 -12.32 -1.08 0.38
CA LEU A 121 -11.43 -0.87 1.53
C LEU A 121 -11.91 0.29 2.40
N ASP A 122 -11.80 0.12 3.72
CA ASP A 122 -12.04 1.20 4.68
C ASP A 122 -10.86 2.18 4.65
N CYS A 123 -11.13 3.41 4.20
CA CYS A 123 -10.12 4.42 3.95
C CYS A 123 -10.31 5.63 4.87
N LEU A 124 -9.19 6.21 5.30
CA LEU A 124 -9.12 7.51 5.96
C LEU A 124 -8.51 8.50 4.96
N VAL A 125 -9.34 9.39 4.42
CA VAL A 125 -9.01 10.22 3.26
C VAL A 125 -8.79 11.68 3.67
N SER A 126 -7.77 12.32 3.13
CA SER A 126 -7.54 13.77 3.26
C SER A 126 -6.93 14.33 1.97
N GLU A 127 -7.35 15.52 1.58
CA GLU A 127 -6.73 16.30 0.49
C GLU A 127 -5.47 17.04 0.98
N ASP A 128 -5.36 17.26 2.29
CA ASP A 128 -4.21 17.88 2.94
C ASP A 128 -3.09 16.84 3.15
N LYS A 129 -2.06 16.90 2.29
CA LYS A 129 -0.88 16.01 2.30
C LYS A 129 -0.14 16.05 3.64
N ASP A 130 0.01 17.23 4.23
CA ASP A 130 0.76 17.40 5.48
C ASP A 130 0.03 16.75 6.66
N GLN A 131 -1.31 16.76 6.67
CA GLN A 131 -2.09 16.00 7.66
C GLN A 131 -1.89 14.49 7.51
N CYS A 132 -1.84 13.98 6.28
CA CYS A 132 -1.55 12.57 6.03
C CYS A 132 -0.17 12.20 6.60
N TYR A 133 0.86 12.98 6.29
CA TYR A 133 2.21 12.75 6.81
C TYR A 133 2.27 12.84 8.32
N ARG A 134 1.63 13.84 8.93
CA ARG A 134 1.52 13.95 10.38
C ARG A 134 0.83 12.74 11.03
N TYR A 135 -0.18 12.18 10.38
CA TYR A 135 -0.86 10.95 10.85
C TYR A 135 0.10 9.75 10.82
N ILE A 136 0.81 9.58 9.70
CA ILE A 136 1.78 8.51 9.50
C ILE A 136 2.90 8.62 10.54
N ASP A 137 3.48 9.81 10.69
CA ASP A 137 4.50 10.08 11.70
C ASP A 137 4.00 9.74 13.10
N ARG A 138 2.79 10.15 13.48
CA ARG A 138 2.22 9.79 14.79
C ARG A 138 2.06 8.28 14.97
N LYS A 139 1.70 7.55 13.91
CA LYS A 139 1.55 6.08 13.94
C LYS A 139 2.90 5.39 14.14
N HIS A 140 3.96 5.89 13.51
CA HIS A 140 5.30 5.28 13.54
C HIS A 140 6.21 5.81 14.65
N ALA A 141 5.94 7.00 15.21
CA ALA A 141 6.76 7.66 16.25
C ALA A 141 6.83 6.90 17.59
N LYS A 142 5.95 5.91 17.83
CA LYS A 142 5.92 5.13 19.08
C LYS A 142 6.71 3.81 19.03
N GLY A 143 7.57 3.61 18.03
CA GLY A 143 8.50 2.47 18.02
C GLY A 143 7.87 1.13 17.61
N ASN A 144 6.77 1.13 16.87
CA ASN A 144 6.23 -0.08 16.24
C ASN A 144 7.05 -0.52 15.03
N ASN A 145 8.34 -0.86 15.21
CA ASN A 145 9.22 -1.63 14.31
C ASN A 145 9.05 -1.50 12.78
N GLN A 146 8.65 -0.32 12.29
CA GLN A 146 8.47 0.01 10.89
C GLN A 146 9.20 1.32 10.68
N VAL A 147 10.29 1.24 9.91
CA VAL A 147 11.19 2.31 9.43
C VAL A 147 10.90 3.72 9.94
N ASN A 148 11.85 4.31 10.67
CA ASN A 148 11.76 5.68 11.19
C ASN A 148 11.74 6.70 10.03
N TRP A 149 10.53 7.15 9.64
CA TRP A 149 10.29 8.12 8.57
C TRP A 149 11.07 9.43 8.72
N LEU A 150 11.43 9.82 9.94
CA LEU A 150 12.05 11.11 10.24
C LEU A 150 13.49 11.23 9.74
N VAL A 151 14.23 10.13 9.59
CA VAL A 151 15.65 10.21 9.21
C VAL A 151 15.81 10.30 7.69
N ILE A 152 14.95 9.63 6.92
CA ILE A 152 15.08 9.58 5.46
C ILE A 152 14.32 10.74 4.81
N SER A 153 13.08 11.03 5.23
CA SER A 153 12.26 12.07 4.59
C SER A 153 12.81 13.48 4.81
N LYS A 154 13.21 13.83 6.05
CA LYS A 154 13.78 15.15 6.33
C LYS A 154 15.09 15.38 5.60
N PHE A 155 15.95 14.36 5.49
CA PHE A 155 17.26 14.52 4.85
C PHE A 155 17.14 14.74 3.32
N THR A 156 16.20 14.04 2.66
CA THR A 156 15.94 14.20 1.23
C THR A 156 15.15 15.47 0.92
N MET A 157 14.23 15.88 1.80
CA MET A 157 13.40 17.07 1.61
C MET A 157 14.18 18.37 1.85
N TYR A 158 15.07 18.45 2.86
CA TYR A 158 15.90 19.64 3.09
C TYR A 158 16.95 19.90 1.99
N LYS A 159 17.48 18.85 1.35
CA LYS A 159 18.41 19.01 0.21
C LYS A 159 17.74 19.58 -1.05
N LYS A 160 16.43 19.39 -1.23
CA LYS A 160 15.67 19.91 -2.39
C LYS A 160 15.32 21.40 -2.30
N TRP A 161 15.52 22.05 -1.16
CA TRP A 161 15.21 23.47 -0.94
C TRP A 161 16.44 24.40 -0.84
N GLN A 162 17.65 23.90 -1.11
CA GLN A 162 18.89 24.68 -1.08
C GLN A 162 19.60 24.84 -2.44
N CYS A 163 18.88 24.72 -3.55
CA CYS A 163 19.35 25.17 -4.86
C CYS A 163 18.31 26.10 -5.49
#